data_AF-A0A9P5QYU3-F1
#
_entry.id   AF-A0A9P5QYU3-F1
#
_cell.length_a   1.000
_cell.length_b   1.000
_cell.length_c   1.000
_cell.angle_alpha   90.00
_cell.angle_beta   90.00
_cell.angle_gamma   90.00
#
_symmetry.space_group_name_H-M   'P 1'
#
loop_
_entity.id
_entity.type
_entity.pdbx_description
1 polymer ?
#
loop_
_entity_poly.entity_id
_entity_poly.type
_entity_poly.pdbx_seq_one_letter_code
_entity_poly.pdbx_strand_id
1 'polypeptide(L)'
;KWILLEGVVYDVADFMAEHPGGEKYIKIGIGKDMTAAFNGGMYDHSNAARNLLSLMRVAVVEFGGEVEAQKKNPSVPVYGEHSKDE
;
A
#
# COMPACT_ATOMS: atom_id res chain seq x y z
N LYS A 1 12.94 7.94 1.39
CA LYS A 1 11.78 8.67 0.81
C LYS A 1 10.52 7.93 1.25
N TRP A 2 9.65 8.54 2.06
CA TRP A 2 8.66 7.76 2.84
C TRP A 2 7.23 7.92 2.36
N ILE A 3 6.45 6.85 2.51
CA ILE A 3 5.00 6.82 2.34
C ILE A 3 4.36 6.11 3.53
N LEU A 4 3.09 6.38 3.80
CA LEU A 4 2.31 5.70 4.83
C LEU A 4 1.30 4.77 4.17
N LEU A 5 1.23 3.51 4.62
CA LEU A 5 0.15 2.58 4.30
C LEU A 5 -0.31 1.90 5.59
N GLU A 6 -1.60 1.99 5.91
CA GLU A 6 -2.25 1.23 6.99
C GLU A 6 -1.53 1.43 8.35
N GLY A 7 -1.08 2.66 8.63
CA GLY A 7 -0.35 3.00 9.87
C GLY A 7 1.14 2.63 9.89
N VAL A 8 1.65 2.01 8.82
CA VAL A 8 3.05 1.60 8.69
C VAL A 8 3.77 2.50 7.68
N VAL A 9 4.95 2.99 8.06
CA VAL A 9 5.80 3.83 7.22
C VAL A 9 6.77 2.94 6.44
N TYR A 10 6.83 3.18 5.13
CA TYR A 10 7.71 2.46 4.21
C TYR A 10 8.73 3.40 3.58
N ASP A 11 10.01 3.01 3.58
CA ASP A 11 11.03 3.68 2.77
C ASP A 11 11.08 3.04 1.39
N VAL A 12 10.63 3.80 0.40
CA VAL A 12 10.51 3.36 -0.99
C VAL A 12 11.62 3.92 -1.87
N ALA A 13 12.65 4.59 -1.31
CA ALA A 13 13.64 5.34 -2.09
C ALA A 13 14.31 4.50 -3.19
N ASP A 14 14.73 3.28 -2.85
CA ASP A 14 15.44 2.39 -3.77
C ASP A 14 14.47 1.64 -4.70
N PHE A 15 13.24 1.38 -4.23
CA PHE A 15 12.21 0.68 -5.00
C PHE A 15 11.54 1.54 -6.08
N MET A 16 11.60 2.87 -6.00
CA MET A 16 10.80 3.75 -6.86
C MET A 16 10.95 3.45 -8.36
N ALA A 17 12.19 3.21 -8.81
CA ALA A 17 12.51 2.95 -10.21
C ALA A 17 12.06 1.57 -10.69
N GLU A 18 11.87 0.62 -9.76
CA GLU A 18 11.48 -0.76 -10.01
C GLU A 18 9.96 -0.97 -9.91
N HIS A 19 9.21 0.05 -9.48
CA HIS A 19 7.77 -0.04 -9.29
C HIS A 19 7.03 -0.39 -10.60
N PRO A 20 6.35 -1.55 -10.69
CA PRO A 20 5.69 -1.99 -11.92
C PRO A 20 4.61 -1.04 -12.44
N GLY A 21 3.91 -0.34 -11.54
CA GLY A 21 2.93 0.69 -11.91
C GLY A 21 3.57 1.98 -12.45
N GLY A 22 4.88 2.14 -12.32
CA GLY A 22 5.66 3.29 -12.75
C GLY A 22 6.05 4.24 -11.61
N GLU A 23 7.26 4.79 -11.70
CA GLU A 23 7.89 5.63 -10.67
C GLU A 23 7.04 6.88 -10.33
N LYS A 24 6.35 7.45 -11.32
CA LYS A 24 5.55 8.69 -11.16
C LYS A 24 4.49 8.57 -10.07
N TYR A 25 3.90 7.38 -9.89
CA TYR A 25 2.83 7.17 -8.90
C TYR A 25 3.36 7.12 -7.48
N ILE A 26 4.60 6.66 -7.27
CA ILE A 26 5.25 6.74 -5.96
C ILE A 26 5.71 8.18 -5.70
N LYS A 27 6.25 8.88 -6.71
CA LYS A 27 6.69 10.29 -6.58
C LYS A 27 5.60 11.21 -6.03
N ILE A 28 4.36 11.08 -6.51
CA ILE A 28 3.24 11.92 -6.03
C ILE A 28 2.81 11.60 -4.60
N GLY A 29 3.16 10.41 -4.10
CA GLY A 29 2.78 9.88 -2.79
C GLY A 29 3.79 10.12 -1.68
N ILE A 30 4.98 10.64 -1.99
CA ILE A 30 6.01 10.92 -0.98
C ILE A 30 5.47 11.87 0.10
N GLY A 31 5.60 11.46 1.35
CA GLY A 31 5.12 12.19 2.53
C GLY A 31 3.61 12.11 2.76
N LYS A 32 2.89 11.23 2.06
CA LYS A 32 1.43 11.11 2.15
C LYS A 32 0.99 9.72 2.59
N ASP A 33 -0.24 9.64 3.06
CA ASP A 33 -0.98 8.40 3.20
C ASP A 33 -1.46 7.92 1.82
N MET A 34 -0.95 6.77 1.40
CA MET A 34 -1.23 6.14 0.12
C MET A 34 -2.13 4.90 0.28
N THR A 35 -2.71 4.68 1.46
CA THR A 35 -3.52 3.49 1.79
C THR A 35 -4.64 3.28 0.77
N ALA A 36 -5.43 4.32 0.49
CA ALA A 36 -6.52 4.22 -0.47
C ALA A 36 -6.02 3.92 -1.88
N ALA A 37 -4.92 4.54 -2.31
CA ALA A 37 -4.36 4.32 -3.64
C ALA A 37 -3.82 2.90 -3.84
N PHE A 38 -3.28 2.30 -2.78
CA PHE A 38 -2.74 0.94 -2.77
C PHE A 38 -3.83 -0.15 -2.67
N ASN A 39 -4.95 0.17 -2.02
CA ASN A 39 -6.08 -0.73 -1.76
C ASN A 39 -7.24 -0.53 -2.76
N GLY A 40 -6.96 -0.29 -4.04
CA GLY A 40 -7.99 -0.23 -5.09
C GLY A 40 -8.54 1.16 -5.44
N GLY A 41 -8.11 2.22 -4.75
CA GLY A 41 -8.46 3.60 -5.13
C GLY A 41 -7.72 4.11 -6.36
N MET A 42 -6.56 3.52 -6.69
CA MET A 42 -5.90 3.67 -7.99
C MET A 42 -5.58 2.29 -8.57
N TYR A 43 -4.91 1.44 -7.79
CA TYR A 43 -4.62 0.07 -8.15
C TYR A 43 -4.89 -0.83 -6.94
N ASP A 44 -5.50 -1.99 -7.17
CA ASP A 44 -5.64 -2.99 -6.14
C ASP A 44 -4.40 -3.90 -6.15
N HIS A 45 -3.51 -3.71 -5.18
CA HIS A 45 -2.26 -4.44 -5.12
C HIS A 45 -2.44 -5.86 -4.58
N SER A 46 -1.83 -6.81 -5.29
CA SER A 46 -1.85 -8.22 -4.93
C SER A 46 -1.13 -8.54 -3.62
N ASN A 47 -1.37 -9.73 -3.08
CA ASN A 47 -0.64 -10.25 -1.92
C ASN A 47 0.88 -10.31 -2.13
N ALA A 48 1.34 -10.52 -3.36
CA ALA A 48 2.77 -10.50 -3.67
C ALA A 48 3.37 -9.10 -3.44
N ALA A 49 2.67 -8.04 -3.86
CA ALA A 49 3.10 -6.67 -3.60
C ALA A 49 3.08 -6.33 -2.11
N ARG A 50 2.10 -6.85 -1.34
CA ARG A 50 2.07 -6.71 0.12
C ARG A 50 3.23 -7.41 0.82
N ASN A 51 3.60 -8.59 0.33
CA ASN A 51 4.77 -9.29 0.86
C ASN A 51 6.04 -8.49 0.59
N LEU A 52 6.17 -7.91 -0.62
CA LEU A 52 7.29 -7.05 -0.97
C LEU A 52 7.40 -5.81 -0.06
N LEU A 53 6.27 -5.18 0.30
CA LEU A 53 6.24 -4.07 1.26
C LEU A 53 6.93 -4.41 2.58
N SER A 54 6.91 -5.67 3.02
CA SER A 54 7.54 -6.09 4.28
C SER A 54 9.05 -5.83 4.33
N LEU A 55 9.72 -5.78 3.17
CA LEU A 55 11.15 -5.47 3.08
C LEU A 55 11.47 -3.98 3.22
N MET A 56 10.45 -3.11 3.11
CA MET A 56 10.60 -1.65 3.08
C MET A 56 10.08 -0.96 4.34
N ARG A 57 9.62 -1.70 5.35
CA ARG A 57 9.07 -1.14 6.60
C ARG A 57 10.17 -0.48 7.42
N VAL A 58 9.93 0.75 7.87
CA VAL A 58 10.89 1.49 8.70
C VAL A 58 10.31 2.02 10.01
N ALA A 59 9.00 2.22 10.11
CA ALA A 59 8.36 2.67 11.34
C ALA A 59 6.86 2.34 11.37
N VAL A 60 6.24 2.53 12.54
CA VAL A 60 4.79 2.50 12.75
C VAL A 60 4.40 3.85 13.35
N VAL A 61 3.28 4.41 12.89
CA VAL A 61 2.76 5.68 13.43
C VAL A 61 2.17 5.45 14.82
N GLU A 62 2.66 6.19 15.81
CA GLU A 62 2.09 6.18 17.15
C GLU A 62 0.65 6.72 17.10
N PHE A 63 -0.29 5.98 17.69
CA PHE A 63 -1.74 6.27 17.63
C PHE A 63 -2.35 6.25 16.22
N GLY A 64 -1.74 5.53 15.26
CA GLY A 64 -2.35 5.29 13.96
C GLY A 64 -3.75 4.68 14.07
N GLY A 65 -4.68 5.13 13.23
CA GLY A 65 -6.04 4.62 13.16
C GLY A 65 -6.20 3.43 12.22
N GLU A 66 -7.21 2.60 12.46
CA GLU A 66 -7.60 1.53 11.54
C GLU A 66 -8.10 2.09 10.20
N VAL A 67 -7.92 1.32 9.13
CA VAL A 67 -8.45 1.69 7.81
C VAL A 67 -9.96 1.47 7.81
N GLU A 68 -10.75 2.54 7.71
CA GLU A 68 -12.23 2.48 7.75
C GLU A 68 -12.82 1.49 6.74
N ALA A 69 -12.21 1.36 5.56
CA ALA A 69 -12.64 0.41 4.53
C ALA A 69 -12.54 -1.06 4.99
N GLN A 70 -11.67 -1.37 5.94
CA GLN A 70 -11.46 -2.73 6.47
C GLN A 70 -12.44 -3.09 7.61
N LYS A 71 -13.16 -2.12 8.19
CA LYS A 71 -14.07 -2.37 9.33
C LYS A 71 -15.31 -3.18 8.97
N LYS A 72 -15.78 -3.14 7.72
CA LYS A 72 -17.01 -3.84 7.30
C LYS A 72 -16.83 -5.36 7.17
N ASN A 73 -15.61 -5.88 7.12
CA ASN A 73 -15.30 -7.32 7.09
C ASN A 73 -13.89 -7.58 7.66
N PRO A 74 -13.73 -7.68 9.00
CA PRO A 74 -12.41 -7.82 9.62
C PRO A 74 -11.70 -9.16 9.33
N SER A 75 -12.43 -10.19 8.88
CA SER A 75 -11.90 -11.52 8.58
C SER A 75 -11.60 -11.76 7.10
N VAL A 76 -11.97 -10.83 6.22
CA VAL A 76 -11.68 -10.90 4.79
C VAL A 76 -10.67 -9.79 4.51
N PRO A 77 -9.41 -10.11 4.14
CA PRO A 77 -8.54 -9.10 3.58
C PRO A 77 -9.29 -8.46 2.42
N VAL A 78 -9.59 -7.16 2.49
CA VAL A 78 -10.28 -6.41 1.43
C VAL A 78 -9.26 -6.17 0.30
N TYR A 79 -8.71 -7.26 -0.23
CA TYR A 79 -7.78 -7.30 -1.34
C TYR A 79 -8.47 -8.18 -2.36
N GLY A 80 -8.94 -7.58 -3.44
CA GLY A 80 -9.88 -8.20 -4.35
C GLY A 80 -9.46 -9.60 -4.79
N GLU A 81 -10.43 -10.51 -4.85
CA GLU A 81 -10.30 -11.69 -5.69
C GLU A 81 -10.03 -11.19 -7.11
N HIS A 82 -8.81 -11.38 -7.60
CA HIS A 82 -8.57 -11.32 -9.04
C HIS A 82 -9.34 -12.48 -9.68
N SER A 83 -10.55 -12.23 -10.16
CA SER A 83 -11.07 -12.94 -11.32
C SER A 83 -10.08 -12.65 -12.45
N LYS A 84 -9.25 -13.64 -12.76
CA LYS A 84 -8.54 -13.70 -14.03
C LYS A 84 -9.60 -13.87 -15.11
N ASP A 85 -10.11 -12.77 -15.64
CA ASP A 85 -10.75 -12.75 -16.94
C ASP A 85 -9.97 -11.76 -17.81
N GLU A 86 -9.21 -12.36 -18.74
CA GLU A 86 -8.48 -11.79 -19.90
C GLU A 86 -7.20 -10.95 -19.68
#